data_AF-A0A6N7YVY8-F1
#
_entry.id   AF-A0A6N7YVY8-F1
#
_cell.length_a   1.000
_cell.length_b   1.000
_cell.length_c   1.000
_cell.angle_alpha   90.00
_cell.angle_beta   90.00
_cell.angle_gamma   90.00
#
_symmetry.space_group_name_H-M   'P 1'
#
loop_
_entity.id
_entity.type
_entity.pdbx_description
1 polymer ?
#
loop_
_entity_poly.entity_id
_entity_poly.type
_entity_poly.pdbx_seq_one_letter_code
_entity_poly.pdbx_strand_id
1 'polypeptide(L)'
;MYQNLGGAYLTAGTHTLTVTVVGTNSASTGNRYMAGIDNVFLEPSNQIDIESPLLAQATDTSGQNHTPVPEANDNGSSWRGGAQLLYPATAANQAENLTLTVPIEADYALGVNLTTRPNYGTLEFTVDNTTVLAGTDTAPVDTYSATGSWIYRPFGSLHLTAGTHILTVTVTGKNTSSSGFAAGIDYLTVAAINNMTAASFGAAMNNHGIAVDGTTPANLDLWGGNAFSSAALAAAGYAPGSTVTVSGSTFTMPAATNGNDNIIADGQTIPLPTGQQVKANAIGLLAASTCGTSPAAPARITYTDGTTSQAIVPSVPDFVYGDNNSATAVLSYIDNSTAVKMPGRAGKFYAVYLPADPTKTVAKVTLPYTGTGQLTNTCNTGTPITAALHVLAMAPRPAT
;
A
#
# COMPACT_ATOMS: atom_id res chain seq x y z
N MET A 1 -12.13 3.29 -28.63
CA MET A 1 -11.74 4.40 -27.74
C MET A 1 -12.75 4.41 -26.60
N TYR A 2 -12.31 4.21 -25.36
CA TYR A 2 -13.21 4.26 -24.22
C TYR A 2 -13.44 5.72 -23.82
N GLN A 3 -14.69 6.10 -23.57
CA GLN A 3 -15.03 7.39 -23.03
C GLN A 3 -15.22 7.24 -21.52
N ASN A 4 -14.39 7.91 -20.71
CA ASN A 4 -14.60 7.95 -19.26
C ASN A 4 -15.87 8.78 -18.98
N LEU A 5 -16.83 8.17 -18.27
CA LEU A 5 -18.12 8.76 -17.92
C LEU A 5 -18.17 9.29 -16.48
N GLY A 6 -17.08 9.16 -15.71
CA GLY A 6 -17.01 9.54 -14.30
C GLY A 6 -17.20 8.36 -13.33
N GLY A 7 -17.34 8.68 -12.03
CA GLY A 7 -17.59 7.72 -10.96
C GLY A 7 -19.04 7.77 -10.47
N ALA A 8 -19.55 6.66 -9.94
CA ALA A 8 -20.82 6.59 -9.25
C ALA A 8 -20.76 5.54 -8.13
N TYR A 9 -21.41 5.81 -7.00
CA TYR A 9 -21.58 4.80 -5.96
C TYR A 9 -22.72 3.85 -6.31
N LEU A 10 -22.44 2.54 -6.38
CA LEU A 10 -23.41 1.51 -6.64
C LEU A 10 -23.54 0.61 -5.40
N THR A 11 -24.76 0.48 -4.86
CA THR A 11 -25.04 -0.50 -3.81
C THR A 11 -25.01 -1.93 -4.37
N ALA A 12 -24.96 -2.95 -3.51
CA ALA A 12 -25.18 -4.32 -3.97
C ALA A 12 -26.59 -4.45 -4.59
N GLY A 13 -26.68 -5.04 -5.79
CA GLY A 13 -27.95 -5.28 -6.48
C GLY A 13 -27.96 -4.81 -7.94
N THR A 14 -29.16 -4.77 -8.51
CA THR A 14 -29.38 -4.34 -9.90
C THR A 14 -29.46 -2.82 -9.97
N HIS A 15 -28.68 -2.22 -10.88
CA HIS A 15 -28.71 -0.80 -11.20
C HIS A 15 -29.08 -0.57 -12.67
N THR A 16 -29.60 0.61 -12.98
CA THR A 16 -29.95 1.01 -14.35
C THR A 16 -28.99 2.10 -14.83
N LEU A 17 -28.25 1.82 -15.91
CA LEU A 17 -27.55 2.84 -16.68
C LEU A 17 -28.49 3.37 -17.77
N THR A 18 -28.85 4.66 -17.69
CA THR A 18 -29.68 5.32 -18.71
C THR A 18 -28.79 6.16 -19.62
N VAL A 19 -28.84 5.91 -20.93
CA VAL A 19 -28.18 6.75 -21.93
C VAL A 19 -29.24 7.58 -22.64
N THR A 20 -29.14 8.91 -22.49
CA THR A 20 -30.04 9.88 -23.11
C THR A 20 -29.30 10.66 -24.17
N VAL A 21 -29.81 10.67 -25.41
CA VAL A 21 -29.23 11.48 -26.48
C VAL A 21 -29.68 12.94 -26.30
N VAL A 22 -28.74 13.82 -25.99
CA VAL A 22 -29.00 15.25 -25.67
C VAL A 22 -28.74 16.21 -26.83
N GLY A 23 -28.19 15.71 -27.94
CA GLY A 23 -27.83 16.54 -29.08
C GLY A 23 -27.14 15.74 -30.19
N THR A 24 -26.74 16.43 -31.25
CA THR A 24 -25.95 15.86 -32.35
C THR A 24 -24.88 16.84 -32.78
N ASN A 25 -23.71 16.35 -33.17
CA ASN A 25 -22.72 17.16 -33.85
C ASN A 25 -23.26 17.60 -35.23
N SER A 26 -22.91 18.82 -35.70
CA SER A 26 -23.31 19.35 -37.00
C SER A 26 -22.76 18.54 -38.18
N ALA A 27 -21.61 17.88 -37.99
CA ALA A 27 -20.98 16.99 -38.97
C ALA A 27 -21.51 15.55 -38.96
N SER A 28 -22.39 15.19 -38.02
CA SER A 28 -23.02 13.86 -38.01
C SER A 28 -23.96 13.71 -39.21
N THR A 29 -23.71 12.69 -40.04
CA THR A 29 -24.46 12.38 -41.26
C THR A 29 -25.32 11.13 -41.10
N GLY A 30 -26.31 10.93 -41.98
CA GLY A 30 -27.24 9.79 -41.90
C GLY A 30 -28.34 9.98 -40.86
N ASN A 31 -28.75 8.90 -40.18
CA ASN A 31 -29.71 8.96 -39.07
C ASN A 31 -29.03 9.63 -37.86
N ARG A 32 -29.34 10.92 -37.67
CA ARG A 32 -28.80 11.73 -36.59
C ARG A 32 -29.38 11.30 -35.25
N TYR A 33 -28.69 11.64 -34.16
CA TYR A 33 -29.09 11.30 -32.79
C TYR A 33 -29.06 9.80 -32.45
N MET A 34 -28.22 9.03 -33.15
CA MET A 34 -27.91 7.64 -32.79
C MET A 34 -26.64 7.57 -31.95
N ALA A 35 -26.61 6.66 -30.96
CA ALA A 35 -25.42 6.30 -30.21
C ALA A 35 -25.20 4.79 -30.31
N GLY A 36 -24.01 4.38 -30.75
CA GLY A 36 -23.58 2.99 -30.68
C GLY A 36 -22.92 2.74 -29.33
N ILE A 37 -23.47 1.80 -28.55
CA ILE A 37 -22.89 1.35 -27.28
C ILE A 37 -22.47 -0.10 -27.48
N ASP A 38 -21.18 -0.37 -27.34
CA ASP A 38 -20.62 -1.72 -27.50
C ASP A 38 -20.52 -2.42 -26.15
N ASN A 39 -19.84 -1.79 -25.19
CA ASN A 39 -19.67 -2.30 -23.83
C ASN A 39 -19.68 -1.18 -22.78
N VAL A 40 -19.89 -1.59 -21.53
CA VAL A 40 -19.81 -0.74 -20.33
C VAL A 40 -18.89 -1.46 -19.35
N PHE A 41 -17.90 -0.76 -18.84
CA PHE A 41 -17.00 -1.25 -17.80
C PHE A 41 -17.30 -0.53 -16.49
N LEU A 42 -17.31 -1.30 -15.41
CA LEU A 42 -17.34 -0.78 -14.05
C LEU A 42 -16.04 -1.19 -13.38
N GLU A 43 -15.28 -0.21 -12.92
CA GLU A 43 -14.05 -0.43 -12.16
C GLU A 43 -14.23 0.18 -10.77
N PRO A 44 -13.78 -0.49 -9.70
CA PRO A 44 -13.75 0.10 -8.38
C PRO A 44 -12.91 1.39 -8.40
N SER A 45 -13.48 2.48 -7.88
CA SER A 45 -12.72 3.70 -7.64
C SER A 45 -11.96 3.58 -6.32
N ASN A 46 -10.73 4.06 -6.30
CA ASN A 46 -9.95 4.26 -5.09
C ASN A 46 -10.12 5.67 -4.49
N GLN A 47 -10.96 6.49 -5.11
CA GLN A 47 -11.30 7.82 -4.67
C GLN A 47 -12.76 7.84 -4.22
N ILE A 48 -12.97 8.46 -3.07
CA ILE A 48 -14.27 8.71 -2.47
C ILE A 48 -14.49 10.22 -2.55
N ASP A 49 -15.37 10.61 -3.47
CA ASP A 49 -15.79 12.00 -3.61
C ASP A 49 -16.48 12.43 -2.31
N ILE A 50 -16.32 13.69 -1.90
CA ILE A 50 -16.79 14.12 -0.56
C ILE A 50 -18.31 14.03 -0.41
N GLU A 51 -19.04 14.12 -1.53
CA GLU A 51 -20.49 13.92 -1.67
C GLU A 51 -20.92 12.46 -1.78
N SER A 52 -19.97 11.52 -1.79
CA SER A 52 -20.26 10.09 -1.83
C SER A 52 -21.00 9.64 -0.56
N PRO A 53 -22.03 8.79 -0.68
CA PRO A 53 -22.70 8.21 0.50
C PRO A 53 -21.80 7.25 1.30
N LEU A 54 -20.60 6.93 0.81
CA LEU A 54 -19.56 6.21 1.56
C LEU A 54 -18.97 7.04 2.69
N LEU A 55 -19.09 8.37 2.62
CA LEU A 55 -18.81 9.27 3.72
C LEU A 55 -20.11 9.46 4.50
N ALA A 56 -20.25 8.68 5.58
CA ALA A 56 -21.54 8.56 6.26
C ALA A 56 -22.00 9.90 6.84
N GLN A 57 -21.06 10.67 7.42
CA GLN A 57 -21.29 11.98 8.04
C GLN A 57 -19.99 12.79 8.08
N ALA A 58 -20.11 14.10 7.88
CA ALA A 58 -19.11 15.08 8.30
C ALA A 58 -19.69 15.85 9.51
N THR A 59 -19.04 15.71 10.65
CA THR A 59 -19.50 16.27 11.94
C THR A 59 -18.36 16.98 12.64
N ASP A 60 -18.58 18.20 13.10
CA ASP A 60 -17.60 18.86 13.93
C ASP A 60 -17.63 18.35 15.38
N THR A 61 -16.64 18.76 16.17
CA THR A 61 -16.51 18.34 17.58
C THR A 61 -17.64 18.83 18.49
N SER A 62 -18.49 19.76 18.03
CA SER A 62 -19.71 20.17 18.74
C SER A 62 -20.92 19.29 18.39
N GLY A 63 -20.77 18.36 17.44
CA GLY A 63 -21.83 17.50 16.94
C GLY A 63 -22.69 18.16 15.86
N GLN A 64 -22.26 19.29 15.30
CA GLN A 64 -22.95 19.89 14.15
C GLN A 64 -22.55 19.15 12.88
N ASN A 65 -23.54 18.78 12.07
CA ASN A 65 -23.32 18.17 10.77
C ASN A 65 -23.01 19.25 9.72
N HIS A 66 -22.01 18.99 8.89
CA HIS A 66 -21.68 19.80 7.72
C HIS A 66 -21.92 18.95 6.47
N THR A 67 -22.61 19.48 5.48
CA THR A 67 -22.90 18.75 4.23
C THR A 67 -22.07 19.34 3.10
N PRO A 68 -21.57 18.51 2.16
CA PRO A 68 -20.98 19.00 0.94
C PRO A 68 -21.90 20.01 0.25
N VAL A 69 -21.36 21.18 -0.08
CA VAL A 69 -22.09 22.24 -0.76
C VAL A 69 -21.65 22.30 -2.22
N PRO A 70 -22.59 22.34 -3.18
CA PRO A 70 -22.24 22.65 -4.55
C PRO A 70 -21.56 24.02 -4.61
N GLU A 71 -20.37 24.09 -5.19
CA GLU A 71 -19.71 25.37 -5.42
C GLU A 71 -19.66 25.70 -6.90
N ALA A 72 -20.07 26.93 -7.22
CA ALA A 72 -20.03 27.44 -8.58
C ALA A 72 -18.57 27.50 -9.04
N ASN A 73 -18.33 27.10 -10.30
CA ASN A 73 -17.01 27.15 -10.93
C ASN A 73 -16.36 28.53 -10.72
N ASP A 74 -15.28 28.55 -9.94
CA ASP A 74 -14.52 29.76 -9.63
C ASP A 74 -13.31 29.82 -10.57
N ASN A 75 -13.38 30.66 -11.61
CA ASN A 75 -12.26 30.88 -12.55
C ASN A 75 -11.71 29.62 -13.28
N GLY A 76 -12.55 28.64 -13.58
CA GLY A 76 -12.16 27.42 -14.32
C GLY A 76 -11.82 26.24 -13.43
N SER A 77 -11.91 26.40 -12.11
CA SER A 77 -11.77 25.35 -11.10
C SER A 77 -13.09 24.59 -10.96
N SER A 78 -13.14 23.34 -11.44
CA SER A 78 -14.26 22.42 -11.23
C SER A 78 -13.92 21.40 -10.14
N TRP A 79 -14.69 21.38 -9.06
CA TRP A 79 -14.69 20.29 -8.08
C TRP A 79 -15.07 18.97 -8.73
N ARG A 80 -14.52 17.86 -8.24
CA ARG A 80 -15.03 16.56 -8.68
C ARG A 80 -16.47 16.42 -8.16
N GLY A 81 -17.38 15.99 -9.04
CA GLY A 81 -18.82 15.91 -8.76
C GLY A 81 -19.53 17.23 -8.44
N GLY A 82 -18.82 18.37 -8.50
CA GLY A 82 -19.38 19.72 -8.44
C GLY A 82 -19.61 20.27 -7.03
N ALA A 83 -19.03 19.67 -5.99
CA ALA A 83 -19.17 20.12 -4.60
C ALA A 83 -17.87 20.01 -3.80
N GLN A 84 -17.79 20.75 -2.70
CA GLN A 84 -16.80 20.49 -1.63
C GLN A 84 -17.50 20.43 -0.28
N LEU A 85 -16.87 19.77 0.69
CA LEU A 85 -17.15 20.04 2.08
C LEU A 85 -16.40 21.30 2.51
N LEU A 86 -17.15 22.36 2.77
CA LEU A 86 -16.65 23.55 3.43
C LEU A 86 -16.79 23.38 4.94
N TYR A 87 -15.68 23.37 5.65
CA TYR A 87 -15.65 23.47 7.11
C TYR A 87 -15.41 24.93 7.53
N PRO A 88 -16.41 25.64 8.08
CA PRO A 88 -16.34 27.07 8.39
C PRO A 88 -15.67 27.33 9.74
N ALA A 89 -14.49 26.76 9.98
CA ALA A 89 -13.72 27.03 11.18
C ALA A 89 -13.38 28.52 11.31
N THR A 90 -13.38 28.99 12.55
CA THR A 90 -13.18 30.38 12.98
C THR A 90 -11.94 30.56 13.86
N ALA A 91 -11.38 29.47 14.38
CA ALA A 91 -10.20 29.46 15.23
C ALA A 91 -9.42 28.15 15.10
N ALA A 92 -8.17 28.16 15.60
CA ALA A 92 -7.38 26.95 15.76
C ALA A 92 -8.01 25.97 16.77
N ASN A 93 -7.66 24.70 16.65
CA ASN A 93 -8.16 23.55 17.43
C ASN A 93 -9.64 23.20 17.20
N GLN A 94 -10.28 23.80 16.19
CA GLN A 94 -11.57 23.33 15.69
C GLN A 94 -11.34 22.18 14.70
N ALA A 95 -12.15 21.12 14.78
CA ALA A 95 -11.99 19.92 13.97
C ALA A 95 -13.30 19.39 13.39
N GLU A 96 -13.17 18.78 12.23
CA GLU A 96 -14.22 18.12 11.45
C GLU A 96 -13.91 16.62 11.33
N ASN A 97 -14.89 15.77 11.63
CA ASN A 97 -14.75 14.32 11.56
C ASN A 97 -15.44 13.80 10.31
N LEU A 98 -14.69 13.13 9.44
CA LEU A 98 -15.20 12.43 8.27
C LEU A 98 -15.30 10.93 8.57
N THR A 99 -16.53 10.41 8.58
CA THR A 99 -16.75 8.98 8.79
C THR A 99 -16.52 8.22 7.49
N LEU A 100 -15.50 7.37 7.44
CA LEU A 100 -15.17 6.53 6.29
C LEU A 100 -15.42 5.05 6.60
N THR A 101 -15.94 4.28 5.65
CA THR A 101 -16.10 2.83 5.81
C THR A 101 -15.25 2.10 4.79
N VAL A 102 -14.37 1.23 5.26
CA VAL A 102 -13.56 0.37 4.40
C VAL A 102 -14.11 -1.06 4.37
N PRO A 103 -14.17 -1.70 3.19
CA PRO A 103 -14.91 -2.97 3.02
C PRO A 103 -14.13 -4.19 3.50
N ILE A 104 -12.81 -4.08 3.65
CA ILE A 104 -11.91 -5.16 4.05
C ILE A 104 -10.83 -4.60 4.96
N GLU A 105 -10.19 -5.48 5.73
CA GLU A 105 -8.97 -5.16 6.45
C GLU A 105 -7.79 -5.20 5.46
N ALA A 106 -7.05 -4.10 5.34
CA ALA A 106 -5.90 -3.96 4.43
C ALA A 106 -5.06 -2.73 4.79
N ASP A 107 -3.90 -2.57 4.15
CA ASP A 107 -3.25 -1.26 4.05
C ASP A 107 -3.99 -0.45 3.02
N TYR A 108 -4.24 0.80 3.34
CA TYR A 108 -4.85 1.76 2.44
C TYR A 108 -3.85 2.84 2.10
N ALA A 109 -3.60 3.07 0.82
CA ALA A 109 -2.98 4.32 0.41
C ALA A 109 -4.01 5.45 0.61
N LEU A 110 -3.70 6.35 1.54
CA LEU A 110 -4.55 7.47 1.91
C LEU A 110 -4.04 8.77 1.30
N GLY A 111 -4.98 9.66 0.99
CA GLY A 111 -4.70 11.02 0.58
C GLY A 111 -5.96 11.87 0.56
N VAL A 112 -5.79 13.17 0.41
CA VAL A 112 -6.90 14.12 0.32
C VAL A 112 -6.60 15.17 -0.75
N ASN A 113 -7.63 15.54 -1.50
CA ASN A 113 -7.61 16.75 -2.31
C ASN A 113 -8.31 17.87 -1.53
N LEU A 114 -7.59 18.96 -1.33
CA LEU A 114 -8.03 20.11 -0.56
C LEU A 114 -8.20 21.31 -1.48
N THR A 115 -9.28 22.05 -1.25
CA THR A 115 -9.43 23.39 -1.83
C THR A 115 -8.53 24.34 -1.06
N THR A 116 -7.87 25.24 -1.78
CA THR A 116 -7.10 26.34 -1.19
C THR A 116 -7.81 27.66 -1.48
N ARG A 117 -7.85 28.57 -0.52
CA ARG A 117 -8.50 29.90 -0.68
C ARG A 117 -7.78 30.98 0.17
N PRO A 118 -8.04 32.27 -0.06
CA PRO A 118 -7.38 33.35 0.68
C PRO A 118 -7.75 33.42 2.16
N ASN A 119 -8.81 32.71 2.59
CA ASN A 119 -9.34 32.71 3.94
C ASN A 119 -9.23 31.36 4.63
N TYR A 120 -8.38 30.45 4.13
CA TYR A 120 -8.26 29.09 4.66
C TYR A 120 -7.08 28.91 5.63
N GLY A 121 -7.23 27.93 6.52
CA GLY A 121 -6.29 27.65 7.61
C GLY A 121 -5.18 26.66 7.25
N THR A 122 -4.45 26.23 8.29
CA THR A 122 -3.49 25.12 8.24
C THR A 122 -4.10 23.89 8.90
N LEU A 123 -3.88 22.69 8.33
CA LEU A 123 -4.61 21.48 8.70
C LEU A 123 -3.69 20.36 9.21
N GLU A 124 -4.14 19.69 10.26
CA GLU A 124 -3.62 18.40 10.75
C GLU A 124 -4.66 17.30 10.48
N PHE A 125 -4.19 16.08 10.20
CA PHE A 125 -5.05 14.94 9.90
C PHE A 125 -4.71 13.76 10.81
N THR A 126 -5.74 13.19 11.44
CA THR A 126 -5.62 11.95 12.22
C THR A 126 -6.66 10.93 11.82
N VAL A 127 -6.36 9.64 11.96
CA VAL A 127 -7.33 8.55 11.84
C VAL A 127 -7.60 7.95 13.22
N ASP A 128 -8.88 7.72 13.50
CA ASP A 128 -9.43 7.19 14.75
C ASP A 128 -8.93 7.96 15.99
N ASN A 129 -8.70 9.27 15.81
CA ASN A 129 -8.21 10.22 16.82
C ASN A 129 -6.83 9.90 17.42
N THR A 130 -6.12 8.87 16.93
CA THR A 130 -4.83 8.44 17.49
C THR A 130 -3.69 8.48 16.49
N THR A 131 -3.99 8.27 15.21
CA THR A 131 -2.94 8.06 14.19
C THR A 131 -2.74 9.32 13.37
N VAL A 132 -1.68 10.07 13.65
CA VAL A 132 -1.31 11.26 12.85
C VAL A 132 -0.85 10.83 11.46
N LEU A 133 -1.42 11.47 10.44
CA LEU A 133 -1.06 11.21 9.05
C LEU A 133 0.09 12.10 8.59
N ALA A 134 1.10 11.50 7.97
CA ALA A 134 2.22 12.17 7.28
C ALA A 134 2.87 13.34 8.07
N GLY A 135 3.00 13.20 9.38
CA GLY A 135 3.64 14.19 10.27
C GLY A 135 2.94 15.56 10.27
N THR A 136 1.64 15.62 10.03
CA THR A 136 0.89 16.88 9.91
C THR A 136 0.71 17.62 11.25
N ASP A 137 1.00 16.97 12.36
CA ASP A 137 1.12 17.56 13.70
C ASP A 137 2.33 18.51 13.83
N THR A 138 3.43 18.17 13.16
CA THR A 138 4.68 18.96 13.17
C THR A 138 4.81 19.86 11.94
N ALA A 139 4.24 19.45 10.81
CA ALA A 139 4.20 20.21 9.57
C ALA A 139 2.76 20.25 9.00
N PRO A 140 1.89 21.12 9.56
CA PRO A 140 0.52 21.28 9.09
C PRO A 140 0.44 21.65 7.61
N VAL A 141 -0.63 21.18 6.95
CA VAL A 141 -0.89 21.48 5.54
C VAL A 141 -1.45 22.89 5.41
N ASP A 142 -0.68 23.81 4.84
CA ASP A 142 -1.15 25.17 4.56
C ASP A 142 -2.07 25.17 3.33
N THR A 143 -3.32 25.57 3.54
CA THR A 143 -4.34 25.65 2.47
C THR A 143 -4.64 27.08 2.03
N TYR A 144 -3.80 28.04 2.41
CA TYR A 144 -3.87 29.40 1.88
C TYR A 144 -3.47 29.47 0.40
N SER A 145 -4.28 30.16 -0.40
CA SER A 145 -3.92 30.58 -1.76
C SER A 145 -4.60 31.91 -2.11
N ALA A 146 -3.85 32.90 -2.60
CA ALA A 146 -4.37 34.23 -2.92
C ALA A 146 -5.41 34.25 -4.04
N THR A 147 -5.38 33.28 -4.95
CA THR A 147 -6.28 33.20 -6.11
C THR A 147 -7.25 32.03 -6.06
N GLY A 148 -7.13 31.16 -5.06
CA GLY A 148 -7.78 29.86 -5.03
C GLY A 148 -7.13 28.84 -5.96
N SER A 149 -7.05 27.58 -5.53
CA SER A 149 -6.49 26.44 -6.26
C SER A 149 -6.79 25.13 -5.52
N TRP A 150 -6.16 24.03 -5.92
CA TRP A 150 -6.19 22.73 -5.26
C TRP A 150 -4.81 22.30 -4.80
N ILE A 151 -4.76 21.56 -3.70
CA ILE A 151 -3.58 20.81 -3.31
C ILE A 151 -3.98 19.38 -2.98
N TYR A 152 -3.30 18.43 -3.63
CA TYR A 152 -3.37 17.03 -3.24
C TYR A 152 -2.31 16.75 -2.18
N ARG A 153 -2.72 16.22 -1.03
CA ARG A 153 -1.84 15.77 0.05
C ARG A 153 -1.87 14.24 0.13
N PRO A 154 -0.82 13.54 -0.31
CA PRO A 154 -0.67 12.11 -0.01
C PRO A 154 -0.34 11.94 1.47
N PHE A 155 -0.98 10.96 2.11
CA PHE A 155 -0.72 10.60 3.50
C PHE A 155 0.15 9.36 3.66
N GLY A 156 0.35 8.60 2.58
CA GLY A 156 1.06 7.32 2.61
C GLY A 156 0.11 6.16 2.88
N SER A 157 0.65 5.03 3.32
CA SER A 157 -0.16 3.87 3.69
C SER A 157 -0.59 3.92 5.16
N LEU A 158 -1.81 3.48 5.43
CA LEU A 158 -2.30 3.20 6.77
C LEU A 158 -3.07 1.88 6.77
N HIS A 159 -2.76 1.01 7.72
CA HIS A 159 -3.53 -0.20 7.97
C HIS A 159 -4.87 0.15 8.61
N LEU A 160 -5.96 -0.33 8.00
CA LEU A 160 -7.32 -0.17 8.50
C LEU A 160 -7.99 -1.54 8.58
N THR A 161 -8.70 -1.79 9.68
CA THR A 161 -9.57 -2.96 9.84
C THR A 161 -10.82 -2.83 8.95
N ALA A 162 -11.49 -3.93 8.62
CA ALA A 162 -12.78 -3.83 7.94
C ALA A 162 -13.79 -3.08 8.85
N GLY A 163 -14.52 -2.12 8.30
CA GLY A 163 -15.54 -1.37 9.03
C GLY A 163 -15.34 0.14 8.99
N THR A 164 -15.91 0.81 9.99
CA THR A 164 -15.96 2.27 10.07
C THR A 164 -14.76 2.84 10.81
N HIS A 165 -14.17 3.88 10.23
CA HIS A 165 -13.08 4.68 10.77
C HIS A 165 -13.44 6.17 10.69
N ILE A 166 -12.71 6.99 11.45
CA ILE A 166 -12.90 8.43 11.47
C ILE A 166 -11.62 9.12 11.02
N LEU A 167 -11.68 9.87 9.92
CA LEU A 167 -10.63 10.82 9.55
C LEU A 167 -10.98 12.18 10.16
N THR A 168 -10.19 12.63 11.14
CA THR A 168 -10.36 13.92 11.80
C THR A 168 -9.44 14.95 11.14
N VAL A 169 -10.02 16.07 10.72
CA VAL A 169 -9.33 17.23 10.13
C VAL A 169 -9.36 18.36 11.13
N THR A 170 -8.20 18.69 11.69
CA THR A 170 -8.07 19.76 12.69
C THR A 170 -7.46 21.00 12.07
N VAL A 171 -8.10 22.15 12.23
CA VAL A 171 -7.50 23.44 11.88
C VAL A 171 -6.52 23.83 12.99
N THR A 172 -5.23 23.82 12.72
CA THR A 172 -4.17 24.10 13.71
C THR A 172 -3.77 25.57 13.77
N GLY A 173 -4.14 26.35 12.75
CA GLY A 173 -3.71 27.73 12.60
C GLY A 173 -4.08 28.28 11.24
N LYS A 174 -3.33 29.30 10.80
CA LYS A 174 -3.44 29.86 9.45
C LYS A 174 -2.14 30.52 9.02
N ASN A 175 -1.92 30.60 7.72
CA ASN A 175 -0.91 31.48 7.13
C ASN A 175 -1.14 32.94 7.58
N THR A 176 -0.08 33.71 7.81
CA THR A 176 -0.19 35.14 8.20
C THR A 176 -0.93 35.99 7.16
N SER A 177 -0.88 35.58 5.89
CA SER A 177 -1.59 36.23 4.78
C SER A 177 -3.04 35.77 4.64
N SER A 178 -3.45 34.71 5.34
CA SER A 178 -4.82 34.21 5.30
C SER A 178 -5.76 35.09 6.12
N SER A 179 -6.92 35.42 5.56
CA SER A 179 -7.94 36.21 6.26
C SER A 179 -8.79 35.38 7.23
N GLY A 180 -8.70 34.04 7.22
CA GLY A 180 -9.57 33.16 8.00
C GLY A 180 -8.97 31.79 8.33
N PHE A 181 -9.82 30.90 8.85
CA PHE A 181 -9.47 29.57 9.34
C PHE A 181 -10.23 28.44 8.62
N ALA A 182 -11.08 28.76 7.64
CA ALA A 182 -11.91 27.76 6.99
C ALA A 182 -11.07 26.68 6.28
N ALA A 183 -11.69 25.54 5.99
CA ALA A 183 -11.06 24.46 5.24
C ALA A 183 -12.02 23.95 4.17
N GLY A 184 -11.48 23.50 3.03
CA GLY A 184 -12.25 22.91 1.95
C GLY A 184 -11.69 21.55 1.58
N ILE A 185 -12.55 20.54 1.52
CA ILE A 185 -12.21 19.15 1.20
C ILE A 185 -13.03 18.73 -0.02
N ASP A 186 -12.36 18.24 -1.06
CA ASP A 186 -12.99 17.87 -2.35
C ASP A 186 -13.17 16.35 -2.48
N TYR A 187 -12.11 15.57 -2.27
CA TYR A 187 -12.23 14.10 -2.21
C TYR A 187 -11.13 13.47 -1.37
N LEU A 188 -11.37 12.23 -0.94
CA LEU A 188 -10.37 11.37 -0.31
C LEU A 188 -9.90 10.29 -1.29
N THR A 189 -8.61 10.00 -1.27
CA THR A 189 -8.08 8.74 -1.82
C THR A 189 -8.05 7.73 -0.68
N VAL A 190 -8.75 6.61 -0.85
CA VAL A 190 -8.80 5.48 0.09
C VAL A 190 -8.64 4.21 -0.72
N ALA A 191 -7.40 3.93 -1.13
CA ALA A 191 -7.08 2.81 -2.01
C ALA A 191 -6.62 1.61 -1.20
N ALA A 192 -7.43 0.55 -1.11
CA ALA A 192 -6.94 -0.71 -0.57
C ALA A 192 -5.75 -1.16 -1.43
N ILE A 193 -4.59 -1.32 -0.80
CA ILE A 193 -3.43 -1.94 -1.40
C ILE A 193 -3.70 -3.46 -1.37
N ASN A 194 -4.58 -3.89 -2.27
CA ASN A 194 -4.98 -5.28 -2.45
C ASN A 194 -4.80 -5.67 -3.93
N ASN A 195 -4.54 -6.95 -4.20
CA ASN A 195 -4.43 -7.49 -5.56
C ASN A 195 -3.35 -6.87 -6.48
N MET A 196 -2.31 -6.24 -5.92
CA MET A 196 -1.15 -5.80 -6.70
C MET A 196 -0.54 -7.01 -7.42
N THR A 197 -0.52 -7.03 -8.75
CA THR A 197 0.14 -8.09 -9.52
C THR A 197 1.46 -7.55 -10.06
N ALA A 198 2.57 -8.10 -9.58
CA ALA A 198 3.88 -7.76 -10.11
C ALA A 198 4.12 -8.46 -11.46
N ALA A 199 4.90 -7.83 -12.34
CA ALA A 199 5.28 -8.45 -13.62
C ALA A 199 6.23 -9.64 -13.44
N SER A 200 7.00 -9.68 -12.35
CA SER A 200 7.97 -10.71 -12.00
C SER A 200 8.31 -10.63 -10.51
N PHE A 201 9.07 -11.61 -9.98
CA PHE A 201 9.62 -11.53 -8.63
C PHE A 201 10.51 -10.30 -8.43
N GLY A 202 11.38 -9.98 -9.40
CA GLY A 202 12.23 -8.78 -9.35
C GLY A 202 11.42 -7.48 -9.34
N ALA A 203 10.33 -7.40 -10.11
CA ALA A 203 9.45 -6.23 -10.12
C ALA A 203 8.65 -6.06 -8.81
N ALA A 204 8.56 -7.11 -7.99
CA ALA A 204 7.89 -7.06 -6.69
C ALA A 204 8.83 -6.61 -5.55
N MET A 205 10.15 -6.55 -5.79
CA MET A 205 11.12 -6.13 -4.77
C MET A 205 10.91 -4.65 -4.42
N ASN A 206 10.64 -4.40 -3.15
CA ASN A 206 10.29 -3.09 -2.59
C ASN A 206 11.25 -2.66 -1.46
N ASN A 207 12.30 -3.44 -1.19
CA ASN A 207 13.31 -3.10 -0.20
C ASN A 207 14.73 -3.53 -0.62
N HIS A 208 15.71 -2.78 -0.14
CA HIS A 208 17.14 -3.03 -0.34
C HIS A 208 17.75 -3.49 0.99
N GLY A 209 17.96 -4.80 1.14
CA GLY A 209 18.30 -5.47 2.39
C GLY A 209 19.66 -6.16 2.41
N ILE A 210 20.41 -6.17 1.30
CA ILE A 210 21.75 -6.77 1.19
C ILE A 210 22.77 -5.67 0.92
N ALA A 211 23.64 -5.42 1.88
CA ALA A 211 24.73 -4.46 1.74
C ALA A 211 25.88 -5.04 0.91
N VAL A 212 26.51 -4.20 0.11
CA VAL A 212 27.84 -4.49 -0.47
C VAL A 212 28.88 -4.01 0.53
N ASP A 213 29.56 -4.95 1.18
CA ASP A 213 30.48 -4.70 2.29
C ASP A 213 31.45 -3.55 1.99
N GLY A 214 31.47 -2.55 2.88
CA GLY A 214 32.34 -1.39 2.84
C GLY A 214 32.04 -0.36 1.74
N THR A 215 31.00 -0.55 0.92
CA THR A 215 30.74 0.33 -0.22
C THR A 215 29.29 0.82 -0.30
N THR A 216 28.32 -0.10 -0.32
CA THR A 216 26.92 0.24 -0.56
C THR A 216 26.09 -0.22 0.64
N PRO A 217 25.63 0.70 1.50
CA PRO A 217 24.77 0.34 2.61
C PRO A 217 23.38 -0.08 2.11
N ALA A 218 22.75 -0.96 2.88
CA ALA A 218 21.37 -1.39 2.69
C ALA A 218 20.62 -1.26 4.02
N ASN A 219 19.32 -1.51 4.01
CA ASN A 219 18.45 -1.35 5.17
C ASN A 219 17.39 -2.45 5.17
N LEU A 220 17.73 -3.65 5.66
CA LEU A 220 16.76 -4.72 5.79
C LEU A 220 15.74 -4.39 6.90
N ASP A 221 16.21 -3.84 8.02
CA ASP A 221 15.40 -3.63 9.22
C ASP A 221 14.53 -2.36 9.23
N LEU A 222 14.58 -1.56 8.17
CA LEU A 222 13.80 -0.33 7.97
C LEU A 222 13.95 0.71 9.10
N TRP A 223 15.01 0.58 9.91
CA TRP A 223 15.19 1.39 11.11
C TRP A 223 16.64 1.77 11.32
N GLY A 224 17.47 0.80 11.70
CA GLY A 224 18.86 1.01 12.05
C GLY A 224 19.83 0.96 10.86
N GLY A 225 19.32 0.68 9.65
CA GLY A 225 20.15 0.43 8.48
C GLY A 225 20.90 -0.90 8.58
N ASN A 226 20.39 -1.85 9.37
CA ASN A 226 21.03 -3.15 9.48
C ASN A 226 20.62 -4.01 8.28
N ALA A 227 21.58 -4.72 7.69
CA ALA A 227 21.39 -5.45 6.45
C ALA A 227 22.18 -6.77 6.43
N PHE A 228 21.76 -7.71 5.59
CA PHE A 228 22.62 -8.86 5.29
C PHE A 228 23.90 -8.40 4.59
N SER A 229 25.04 -8.99 4.95
CA SER A 229 26.30 -8.75 4.23
C SER A 229 26.38 -9.64 2.98
N SER A 230 26.73 -9.05 1.84
CA SER A 230 26.97 -9.78 0.60
C SER A 230 28.09 -10.82 0.73
N ALA A 231 29.17 -10.50 1.42
CA ALA A 231 30.30 -11.39 1.63
C ALA A 231 29.97 -12.52 2.62
N ALA A 232 29.24 -12.21 3.70
CA ALA A 232 28.79 -13.22 4.66
C ALA A 232 27.79 -14.21 4.03
N LEU A 233 26.87 -13.71 3.18
CA LEU A 233 25.98 -14.54 2.37
C LEU A 233 26.77 -15.49 1.45
N ALA A 234 27.76 -14.96 0.74
CA ALA A 234 28.61 -15.77 -0.12
C ALA A 234 29.38 -16.86 0.66
N ALA A 235 29.94 -16.51 1.82
CA ALA A 235 30.65 -17.45 2.68
C ALA A 235 29.73 -18.56 3.24
N ALA A 236 28.43 -18.28 3.40
CA ALA A 236 27.43 -19.26 3.81
C ALA A 236 26.88 -20.13 2.64
N GLY A 237 27.35 -19.91 1.41
CA GLY A 237 26.89 -20.64 0.21
C GLY A 237 25.68 -20.02 -0.50
N TYR A 238 25.32 -18.78 -0.15
CA TYR A 238 24.17 -18.05 -0.68
C TYR A 238 24.61 -16.74 -1.34
N ALA A 239 25.68 -16.79 -2.12
CA ALA A 239 26.23 -15.61 -2.79
C ALA A 239 25.14 -14.85 -3.58
N PRO A 240 25.11 -13.51 -3.54
CA PRO A 240 24.14 -12.75 -4.32
C PRO A 240 24.18 -13.11 -5.81
N GLY A 241 23.01 -13.27 -6.43
CA GLY A 241 22.85 -13.73 -7.82
C GLY A 241 23.09 -15.23 -8.06
N SER A 242 23.55 -15.98 -7.06
CA SER A 242 23.76 -17.43 -7.19
C SER A 242 22.44 -18.20 -7.17
N THR A 243 22.50 -19.44 -7.66
CA THR A 243 21.40 -20.39 -7.54
C THR A 243 21.70 -21.37 -6.42
N VAL A 244 20.75 -21.58 -5.52
CA VAL A 244 20.88 -22.46 -4.35
C VAL A 244 19.73 -23.45 -4.32
N THR A 245 19.98 -24.69 -3.89
CA THR A 245 18.92 -25.69 -3.74
C THR A 245 18.72 -26.02 -2.27
N VAL A 246 17.51 -25.82 -1.78
CA VAL A 246 17.10 -26.16 -0.41
C VAL A 246 15.89 -27.07 -0.51
N SER A 247 15.94 -28.24 0.13
CA SER A 247 14.80 -29.18 0.24
C SER A 247 14.05 -29.47 -1.08
N GLY A 248 14.77 -29.53 -2.20
CA GLY A 248 14.23 -29.80 -3.55
C GLY A 248 13.71 -28.58 -4.32
N SER A 249 13.78 -27.38 -3.75
CA SER A 249 13.50 -26.12 -4.45
C SER A 249 14.80 -25.42 -4.84
N THR A 250 14.88 -25.00 -6.10
CA THR A 250 16.04 -24.29 -6.64
C THR A 250 15.74 -22.79 -6.71
N PHE A 251 16.28 -22.04 -5.76
CA PHE A 251 16.12 -20.60 -5.62
C PHE A 251 17.21 -19.84 -6.37
N THR A 252 16.87 -18.67 -6.89
CA THR A 252 17.85 -17.69 -7.35
C THR A 252 17.94 -16.59 -6.31
N MET A 253 19.11 -16.43 -5.68
CA MET A 253 19.37 -15.34 -4.76
C MET A 253 19.33 -14.00 -5.52
N PRO A 254 18.81 -12.93 -4.90
CA PRO A 254 18.85 -11.61 -5.50
C PRO A 254 20.29 -11.16 -5.74
N ALA A 255 20.52 -10.36 -6.77
CA ALA A 255 21.83 -9.77 -7.02
C ALA A 255 22.08 -8.65 -6.02
N ALA A 256 23.32 -8.53 -5.52
CA ALA A 256 23.73 -7.39 -4.72
C ALA A 256 23.94 -6.20 -5.66
N THR A 257 22.93 -5.34 -5.75
CA THR A 257 22.93 -4.12 -6.55
C THR A 257 22.58 -2.95 -5.64
N ASN A 258 22.64 -1.71 -6.13
CA ASN A 258 22.18 -0.56 -5.35
C ASN A 258 20.64 -0.42 -5.36
N GLY A 259 19.92 -1.38 -5.93
CA GLY A 259 18.46 -1.42 -6.01
C GLY A 259 17.86 -2.42 -5.03
N ASN A 260 16.53 -2.55 -5.06
CA ASN A 260 15.83 -3.49 -4.20
C ASN A 260 16.24 -4.94 -4.51
N ASP A 261 16.39 -5.73 -3.44
CA ASP A 261 16.87 -7.11 -3.48
C ASP A 261 15.96 -8.06 -2.68
N ASN A 262 14.97 -7.53 -1.98
CA ASN A 262 14.02 -8.33 -1.24
C ASN A 262 12.61 -7.73 -1.34
N ILE A 263 11.64 -8.57 -1.01
CA ILE A 263 10.23 -8.21 -0.97
C ILE A 263 9.80 -8.17 0.48
N ILE A 264 9.25 -7.05 0.94
CA ILE A 264 8.40 -6.97 2.12
C ILE A 264 7.00 -7.42 1.70
N ALA A 265 6.42 -8.38 2.44
CA ALA A 265 5.14 -9.00 2.10
C ALA A 265 3.95 -8.08 2.39
N ASP A 266 3.34 -7.52 1.34
CA ASP A 266 2.18 -6.60 1.42
C ASP A 266 0.98 -7.10 0.60
N GLY A 267 0.84 -8.43 0.45
CA GLY A 267 -0.28 -9.01 -0.30
C GLY A 267 -0.11 -9.02 -1.83
N GLN A 268 1.06 -8.67 -2.36
CA GLN A 268 1.33 -8.75 -3.79
C GLN A 268 1.22 -10.17 -4.35
N THR A 269 0.67 -10.27 -5.56
CA THR A 269 0.63 -11.46 -6.40
C THR A 269 1.81 -11.46 -7.36
N ILE A 270 2.63 -12.50 -7.28
CA ILE A 270 3.90 -12.62 -7.99
C ILE A 270 3.87 -13.86 -8.89
N PRO A 271 4.05 -13.71 -10.21
CA PRO A 271 4.16 -14.86 -11.10
C PRO A 271 5.48 -15.59 -10.90
N LEU A 272 5.43 -16.93 -10.98
CA LEU A 272 6.64 -17.72 -11.19
C LEU A 272 7.12 -17.50 -12.64
N PRO A 273 8.44 -17.46 -12.89
CA PRO A 273 8.99 -17.49 -14.23
C PRO A 273 8.41 -18.67 -15.01
N THR A 274 8.17 -18.51 -16.32
CA THR A 274 7.53 -19.56 -17.14
C THR A 274 8.22 -20.92 -17.02
N GLY A 275 9.56 -20.96 -16.96
CA GLY A 275 10.33 -22.20 -16.78
C GLY A 275 10.21 -22.85 -15.39
N GLN A 276 9.66 -22.14 -14.41
CA GLN A 276 9.37 -22.61 -13.06
C GLN A 276 7.87 -22.85 -12.81
N GLN A 277 7.00 -22.63 -13.81
CA GLN A 277 5.59 -23.00 -13.71
C GLN A 277 5.47 -24.51 -13.96
N VAL A 278 5.59 -25.27 -12.88
CA VAL A 278 5.58 -26.74 -12.90
C VAL A 278 4.54 -27.29 -11.92
N LYS A 279 4.22 -28.59 -12.07
CA LYS A 279 3.54 -29.33 -11.00
C LYS A 279 4.43 -29.36 -9.77
N ALA A 280 3.89 -28.95 -8.62
CA ALA A 280 4.70 -28.72 -7.42
C ALA A 280 4.02 -29.25 -6.16
N ASN A 281 4.79 -29.92 -5.29
CA ASN A 281 4.35 -30.32 -3.95
C ASN A 281 4.22 -29.13 -3.00
N ALA A 282 4.99 -28.06 -3.23
CA ALA A 282 4.99 -26.85 -2.43
C ALA A 282 5.61 -25.68 -3.21
N ILE A 283 5.38 -24.47 -2.73
CA ILE A 283 6.21 -23.30 -3.05
C ILE A 283 7.12 -22.99 -1.86
N GLY A 284 8.42 -22.97 -2.09
CA GLY A 284 9.40 -22.54 -1.12
C GLY A 284 9.60 -21.02 -1.15
N LEU A 285 9.81 -20.42 0.01
CA LEU A 285 10.25 -19.03 0.20
C LEU A 285 11.53 -19.04 1.04
N LEU A 286 12.57 -18.32 0.61
CA LEU A 286 13.68 -17.92 1.48
C LEU A 286 13.28 -16.61 2.15
N ALA A 287 13.05 -16.63 3.45
CA ALA A 287 12.46 -15.52 4.16
C ALA A 287 13.18 -15.21 5.48
N ALA A 288 13.09 -13.97 5.91
CA ALA A 288 13.52 -13.51 7.23
C ALA A 288 12.50 -12.51 7.77
N SER A 289 12.40 -12.36 9.08
CA SER A 289 11.60 -11.29 9.66
C SER A 289 12.48 -10.21 10.30
N THR A 290 11.97 -8.99 10.38
CA THR A 290 12.57 -7.89 11.13
C THR A 290 11.56 -7.33 12.12
N CYS A 291 12.06 -6.61 13.12
CA CYS A 291 11.28 -6.14 14.28
C CYS A 291 10.58 -7.28 15.06
N GLY A 292 11.14 -8.50 15.07
CA GLY A 292 10.56 -9.65 15.76
C GLY A 292 10.20 -10.81 14.83
N THR A 293 9.44 -11.77 15.35
CA THR A 293 8.97 -12.94 14.59
C THR A 293 7.68 -12.57 13.85
N SER A 294 7.62 -12.82 12.54
CA SER A 294 6.38 -12.61 11.79
C SER A 294 5.29 -13.61 12.24
N PRO A 295 4.02 -13.20 12.30
CA PRO A 295 2.94 -14.14 12.54
C PRO A 295 2.78 -15.10 11.36
N ALA A 296 2.23 -16.29 11.64
CA ALA A 296 1.74 -17.15 10.58
C ALA A 296 0.57 -16.45 9.87
N ALA A 297 0.61 -16.38 8.54
CA ALA A 297 -0.30 -15.56 7.78
C ALA A 297 -0.75 -16.24 6.47
N PRO A 298 -2.00 -15.99 6.00
CA PRO A 298 -2.54 -16.63 4.82
C PRO A 298 -1.85 -16.15 3.54
N ALA A 299 -1.58 -17.07 2.63
CA ALA A 299 -1.10 -16.84 1.28
C ALA A 299 -1.97 -17.63 0.29
N ARG A 300 -1.94 -17.24 -0.98
CA ARG A 300 -2.72 -17.91 -2.02
C ARG A 300 -1.83 -18.38 -3.16
N ILE A 301 -1.97 -19.64 -3.53
CA ILE A 301 -1.33 -20.22 -4.71
C ILE A 301 -2.37 -20.26 -5.83
N THR A 302 -2.05 -19.71 -6.99
CA THR A 302 -2.90 -19.77 -8.18
C THR A 302 -2.25 -20.65 -9.23
N TYR A 303 -3.04 -21.55 -9.81
CA TYR A 303 -2.59 -22.50 -10.83
C TYR A 303 -2.87 -21.99 -12.24
N THR A 304 -2.23 -22.58 -13.25
CA THR A 304 -2.40 -22.18 -14.66
C THR A 304 -3.81 -22.44 -15.21
N ASP A 305 -4.58 -23.32 -14.56
CA ASP A 305 -5.99 -23.59 -14.88
C ASP A 305 -6.97 -22.57 -14.26
N GLY A 306 -6.45 -21.56 -13.55
CA GLY A 306 -7.23 -20.52 -12.87
C GLY A 306 -7.74 -20.90 -11.49
N THR A 307 -7.60 -22.16 -11.06
CA THR A 307 -7.96 -22.57 -9.71
C THR A 307 -6.94 -22.06 -8.67
N THR A 308 -7.31 -22.10 -7.39
CA THR A 308 -6.44 -21.63 -6.31
C THR A 308 -6.41 -22.59 -5.12
N SER A 309 -5.32 -22.55 -4.37
CA SER A 309 -5.19 -23.16 -3.04
C SER A 309 -4.88 -22.06 -2.02
N GLN A 310 -5.47 -22.20 -0.83
CA GLN A 310 -5.07 -21.41 0.33
C GLN A 310 -3.91 -22.11 1.04
N ALA A 311 -2.88 -21.36 1.38
CA ALA A 311 -1.73 -21.84 2.14
C ALA A 311 -1.46 -20.89 3.31
N ILE A 312 -0.66 -21.35 4.26
CA ILE A 312 -0.16 -20.51 5.35
C ILE A 312 1.34 -20.36 5.18
N VAL A 313 1.83 -19.13 5.16
CA VAL A 313 3.24 -18.87 5.47
C VAL A 313 3.38 -19.02 6.98
N PRO A 314 4.19 -19.96 7.48
CA PRO A 314 4.38 -20.11 8.92
C PRO A 314 5.09 -18.88 9.50
N SER A 315 5.09 -18.75 10.81
CA SER A 315 5.89 -17.73 11.48
C SER A 315 7.36 -17.82 11.07
N VAL A 316 7.95 -16.69 10.71
CA VAL A 316 9.36 -16.57 10.32
C VAL A 316 10.11 -15.83 11.42
N PRO A 317 11.15 -16.41 12.03
CA PRO A 317 11.88 -15.74 13.09
C PRO A 317 12.67 -14.51 12.60
N ASP A 318 13.04 -13.67 13.56
CA ASP A 318 13.81 -12.44 13.32
C ASP A 318 15.21 -12.76 12.74
N PHE A 319 15.70 -11.90 11.83
CA PHE A 319 16.97 -12.10 11.14
C PHE A 319 18.20 -12.01 12.07
N VAL A 320 18.11 -11.33 13.21
CA VAL A 320 19.20 -11.22 14.21
C VAL A 320 18.89 -12.04 15.44
N TYR A 321 17.64 -12.04 15.91
CA TYR A 321 17.26 -12.65 17.20
C TYR A 321 16.56 -14.01 17.07
N GLY A 322 16.26 -14.46 15.86
CA GLY A 322 15.72 -15.79 15.61
C GLY A 322 16.70 -16.91 15.99
N ASP A 323 16.17 -18.13 16.11
CA ASP A 323 16.96 -19.28 16.54
C ASP A 323 17.87 -19.82 15.44
N ASN A 324 19.01 -20.39 15.82
CA ASN A 324 19.99 -20.94 14.88
C ASN A 324 19.59 -22.31 14.31
N ASN A 325 18.73 -23.07 15.01
CA ASN A 325 18.49 -24.48 14.70
C ASN A 325 17.50 -24.66 13.55
N SER A 326 16.53 -23.75 13.45
CA SER A 326 15.55 -23.72 12.36
C SER A 326 16.04 -22.91 11.15
N ALA A 327 17.12 -22.13 11.31
CA ALA A 327 17.68 -21.30 10.26
C ALA A 327 18.22 -22.14 9.09
N THR A 328 17.90 -21.70 7.87
CA THR A 328 18.46 -22.28 6.64
C THR A 328 19.90 -21.84 6.42
N ALA A 329 20.24 -20.64 6.86
CA ALA A 329 21.61 -20.19 7.00
C ALA A 329 21.76 -19.28 8.21
N VAL A 330 22.92 -19.38 8.85
CA VAL A 330 23.37 -18.47 9.91
C VAL A 330 24.65 -17.81 9.41
N LEU A 331 24.58 -16.52 9.12
CA LEU A 331 25.70 -15.72 8.66
C LEU A 331 26.63 -15.37 9.82
N SER A 332 27.92 -15.24 9.56
CA SER A 332 28.91 -14.89 10.59
C SER A 332 28.76 -13.47 11.13
N TYR A 333 28.20 -12.56 10.33
CA TYR A 333 27.88 -11.19 10.71
C TYR A 333 26.78 -10.60 9.81
N ILE A 334 26.27 -9.43 10.19
CA ILE A 334 25.48 -8.49 9.37
C ILE A 334 26.25 -7.18 9.21
N ASP A 335 25.80 -6.32 8.30
CA ASP A 335 26.35 -4.97 8.14
C ASP A 335 25.43 -3.91 8.77
N ASN A 336 26.03 -2.81 9.22
CA ASN A 336 25.30 -1.64 9.72
C ASN A 336 24.93 -0.66 8.59
N SER A 337 24.32 0.48 8.97
CA SER A 337 23.87 1.55 8.06
C SER A 337 24.96 2.19 7.18
N THR A 338 26.24 1.85 7.41
CA THR A 338 27.40 2.35 6.66
C THR A 338 28.12 1.23 5.90
N ALA A 339 27.47 0.07 5.72
CA ALA A 339 28.04 -1.14 5.11
C ALA A 339 29.26 -1.69 5.87
N VAL A 340 29.37 -1.42 7.17
CA VAL A 340 30.47 -1.94 7.99
C VAL A 340 29.98 -3.15 8.77
N LYS A 341 30.78 -4.22 8.72
CA LYS A 341 30.54 -5.45 9.48
C LYS A 341 30.26 -5.19 10.95
N MET A 342 29.27 -5.90 11.48
CA MET A 342 28.94 -5.98 12.90
C MET A 342 29.23 -7.38 13.45
N PRO A 343 30.48 -7.65 13.88
CA PRO A 343 30.82 -8.91 14.53
C PRO A 343 29.94 -9.15 15.76
N GLY A 344 29.46 -10.37 15.94
CA GLY A 344 28.60 -10.74 17.07
C GLY A 344 27.10 -10.58 16.82
N ARG A 345 26.68 -10.07 15.65
CA ARG A 345 25.29 -10.16 15.17
C ARG A 345 25.21 -11.05 13.95
N ALA A 346 24.68 -12.26 14.11
CA ALA A 346 24.55 -13.24 13.04
C ALA A 346 23.21 -13.08 12.31
N GLY A 347 23.27 -12.78 11.01
CA GLY A 347 22.10 -12.73 10.14
C GLY A 347 21.54 -14.11 9.87
N LYS A 348 20.21 -14.25 9.82
CA LYS A 348 19.51 -15.52 9.63
C LYS A 348 18.38 -15.37 8.63
N PHE A 349 18.17 -16.42 7.85
CA PHE A 349 16.96 -16.58 7.04
C PHE A 349 16.57 -18.06 6.98
N TYR A 350 15.33 -18.32 6.60
CA TYR A 350 14.62 -19.56 6.77
C TYR A 350 13.94 -19.94 5.46
N ALA A 351 14.05 -21.20 5.05
CA ALA A 351 13.30 -21.76 3.96
C ALA A 351 11.96 -22.30 4.49
N VAL A 352 10.87 -21.65 4.12
CA VAL A 352 9.51 -22.07 4.49
C VAL A 352 8.76 -22.57 3.25
N TYR A 353 7.90 -23.58 3.41
CA TYR A 353 7.26 -24.26 2.28
C TYR A 353 5.75 -24.24 2.41
N LEU A 354 5.08 -23.62 1.44
CA LEU A 354 3.64 -23.51 1.34
C LEU A 354 3.13 -24.72 0.54
N PRO A 355 2.30 -25.60 1.14
CA PRO A 355 1.77 -26.77 0.44
C PRO A 355 1.00 -26.38 -0.82
N ALA A 356 1.22 -27.11 -1.92
CA ALA A 356 0.52 -26.94 -3.18
C ALA A 356 -0.10 -28.27 -3.63
N ASP A 357 -1.14 -28.22 -4.46
CA ASP A 357 -1.68 -29.38 -5.16
C ASP A 357 -0.64 -29.93 -6.16
N PRO A 358 -0.07 -31.12 -5.90
CA PRO A 358 0.99 -31.68 -6.74
C PRO A 358 0.50 -32.10 -8.13
N THR A 359 -0.81 -32.16 -8.35
CA THR A 359 -1.37 -32.51 -9.67
C THR A 359 -1.45 -31.32 -10.61
N LYS A 360 -1.31 -30.09 -10.09
CA LYS A 360 -1.53 -28.83 -10.81
C LYS A 360 -0.25 -28.02 -11.00
N THR A 361 -0.17 -27.35 -12.14
CA THR A 361 0.94 -26.45 -12.47
C THR A 361 0.75 -25.11 -11.78
N VAL A 362 1.70 -24.72 -10.91
CA VAL A 362 1.62 -23.42 -10.22
C VAL A 362 1.95 -22.29 -11.18
N ALA A 363 1.15 -21.22 -11.17
CA ALA A 363 1.36 -20.03 -11.99
C ALA A 363 1.94 -18.86 -11.17
N LYS A 364 1.29 -18.53 -10.05
CA LYS A 364 1.61 -17.32 -9.27
C LYS A 364 1.25 -17.49 -7.80
N VAL A 365 1.91 -16.73 -6.92
CA VAL A 365 1.68 -16.73 -5.48
C VAL A 365 1.32 -15.32 -5.04
N THR A 366 0.20 -15.18 -4.32
CA THR A 366 -0.11 -14.01 -3.53
C THR A 366 0.51 -14.20 -2.16
N LEU A 367 1.52 -13.39 -1.83
CA LEU A 367 2.15 -13.41 -0.51
C LEU A 367 1.15 -12.95 0.55
N PRO A 368 1.39 -13.26 1.83
CA PRO A 368 0.58 -12.70 2.90
C PRO A 368 0.64 -11.19 2.91
N TYR A 369 -0.43 -10.63 3.44
CA TYR A 369 -0.47 -9.26 3.89
C TYR A 369 -0.26 -9.30 5.40
N THR A 370 0.91 -8.83 5.88
CA THR A 370 1.24 -8.87 7.32
C THR A 370 1.05 -7.53 8.03
N GLY A 371 0.44 -6.54 7.37
CA GLY A 371 0.28 -5.19 7.93
C GLY A 371 1.36 -4.22 7.44
N THR A 372 1.64 -3.21 8.25
CA THR A 372 2.48 -2.02 8.02
C THR A 372 3.99 -2.29 7.81
N GLY A 373 4.37 -3.37 7.11
CA GLY A 373 5.73 -3.89 7.01
C GLY A 373 6.74 -2.94 6.35
N GLN A 374 6.30 -1.84 5.75
CA GLN A 374 7.15 -0.82 5.13
C GLN A 374 7.33 0.46 5.97
N LEU A 375 6.68 0.59 7.13
CA LEU A 375 6.81 1.80 7.95
C LEU A 375 8.20 1.89 8.57
N THR A 376 8.93 2.95 8.23
CA THR A 376 10.24 3.24 8.80
C THR A 376 10.12 3.62 10.28
N ASN A 377 11.11 3.25 11.09
CA ASN A 377 11.20 3.55 12.53
C ASN A 377 10.20 2.84 13.48
N THR A 378 9.51 1.80 13.04
CA THR A 378 8.49 1.11 13.86
C THR A 378 9.03 0.01 14.77
N CYS A 379 10.27 -0.46 14.58
CA CYS A 379 10.87 -1.52 15.41
C CYS A 379 11.00 -1.17 16.92
N ASN A 380 10.83 0.09 17.35
CA ASN A 380 11.09 0.53 18.73
C ASN A 380 10.05 1.49 19.33
N THR A 381 8.94 1.78 18.65
CA THR A 381 7.95 2.77 19.11
C THR A 381 6.66 2.11 19.59
N GLY A 382 6.71 1.43 20.74
CA GLY A 382 5.52 0.97 21.45
C GLY A 382 4.70 -0.11 20.73
N THR A 383 3.90 -0.83 21.50
CA THR A 383 3.11 -1.97 21.03
C THR A 383 1.89 -1.48 20.23
N PRO A 384 1.50 -2.15 19.12
CA PRO A 384 2.12 -3.35 18.55
C PRO A 384 3.26 -3.01 17.58
N ILE A 385 4.44 -3.59 17.84
CA ILE A 385 5.53 -3.66 16.86
C ILE A 385 5.07 -4.69 15.80
N THR A 386 4.81 -4.24 14.58
CA THR A 386 4.45 -5.13 13.47
C THR A 386 5.73 -5.64 12.82
N ALA A 387 6.03 -6.93 13.02
CA ALA A 387 7.17 -7.56 12.37
C ALA A 387 6.98 -7.59 10.85
N ALA A 388 8.01 -7.23 10.09
CA ALA A 388 7.96 -7.28 8.63
C ALA A 388 8.45 -8.65 8.14
N LEU A 389 7.73 -9.24 7.19
CA LEU A 389 8.14 -10.47 6.51
C LEU A 389 8.88 -10.13 5.22
N HIS A 390 10.17 -10.46 5.18
CA HIS A 390 11.02 -10.29 4.01
C HIS A 390 11.15 -11.61 3.25
N VAL A 391 10.96 -11.59 1.93
CA VAL A 391 11.18 -12.72 1.02
C VAL A 391 12.34 -12.36 0.09
N LEU A 392 13.43 -13.12 0.20
CA LEU A 392 14.64 -12.99 -0.61
C LEU A 392 14.49 -13.70 -1.95
N ALA A 393 13.85 -14.88 -1.94
CA ALA A 393 13.65 -15.68 -3.15
C ALA A 393 12.41 -16.59 -3.00
N MET A 394 11.83 -16.96 -4.14
CA MET A 394 10.71 -17.90 -4.24
C MET A 394 11.00 -18.93 -5.33
N ALA A 395 10.69 -20.20 -5.07
CA ALA A 395 10.86 -21.28 -6.04
C ALA A 395 9.85 -22.42 -5.81
N PRO A 396 9.37 -23.09 -6.87
CA PRO A 396 8.57 -24.30 -6.70
C PRO A 396 9.43 -25.45 -6.14
N ARG A 397 8.79 -26.37 -5.43
CA ARG A 397 9.33 -27.72 -5.17
C ARG A 397 8.61 -28.69 -6.10
N PRO A 398 9.24 -29.12 -7.20
CA PRO A 398 8.58 -29.97 -8.19
C PRO A 398 7.92 -31.20 -7.56
N ALA A 399 6.77 -31.59 -8.10
CA ALA A 399 6.15 -32.86 -7.79
C ALA A 399 7.04 -33.98 -8.34
N THR A 400 7.32 -34.98 -7.52
CA THR A 400 8.10 -36.19 -7.88
C THR A 400 7.20 -37.27 -8.44
#